data_AF-A0AAG5DQY8-F1
#
_entry.id   AF-A0AAG5DQY8-F1
#
_cell.length_a   1.000
_cell.length_b   1.000
_cell.length_c   1.000
_cell.angle_alpha   90.00
_cell.angle_beta   90.00
_cell.angle_gamma   90.00
#
_symmetry.space_group_name_H-M   'P 1'
#
loop_
_entity.id
_entity.type
_entity.pdbx_description
1 polymer ?
#
loop_
_entity_poly.entity_id
_entity_poly.type
_entity_poly.pdbx_seq_one_letter_code
_entity_poly.pdbx_strand_id
1 'polypeptide(L)'
;MNSTACFPVIHDEVKELFHKLQGLQDTEKQINSEIVDNINQIKSHLIRAEDARYYNGEDVIKYHNEMMATNEDLVKNYKIRLANTTEIQLALRRIHGILYNASRLRAGTFASAMINRFKEALKTNNIEAVLKII
;
A
#
# COMPACT_ATOMS: atom_id res chain seq x y z
N MET A 1 -31.62 -6.40 17.47
CA MET A 1 -32.00 -4.97 17.60
C MET A 1 -31.22 -4.16 16.59
N ASN A 2 -31.91 -3.33 15.80
CA ASN A 2 -31.28 -2.33 14.94
C ASN A 2 -31.12 -1.04 15.74
N SER A 3 -29.91 -0.48 15.76
CA SER A 3 -29.59 0.79 16.41
C SER A 3 -29.35 1.86 15.33
N THR A 4 -29.88 3.05 15.56
CA THR A 4 -29.51 4.25 14.81
C THR A 4 -28.58 5.06 15.71
N ALA A 5 -27.33 5.24 15.28
CA ALA A 5 -26.32 6.02 16.01
C ALA A 5 -25.63 6.96 15.03
N CYS A 6 -25.27 8.15 15.48
CA CYS A 6 -24.57 9.14 14.67
C CYS A 6 -23.39 9.65 15.47
N PHE A 7 -22.18 9.46 14.94
CA PHE A 7 -20.93 9.91 15.56
C PHE A 7 -20.18 10.80 14.55
N PRO A 8 -20.48 12.11 14.50
CA PRO A 8 -19.92 13.01 13.49
C PRO A 8 -18.38 13.03 13.49
N VAL A 9 -17.77 13.05 14.68
CA VAL A 9 -16.30 13.05 14.83
C VAL A 9 -15.65 11.79 14.25
N ILE A 10 -16.27 10.63 14.47
CA ILE A 10 -15.76 9.35 13.96
C ILE A 10 -15.95 9.28 12.44
N HIS A 11 -17.06 9.84 11.94
CA HIS A 11 -17.34 9.90 10.51
C HIS A 11 -16.27 10.73 9.77
N ASP A 12 -15.88 11.88 10.32
CA ASP A 12 -14.80 12.71 9.76
C ASP A 12 -13.45 12.00 9.85
N GLU A 13 -13.14 11.35 10.98
CA GLU A 13 -11.91 10.56 11.14
C GLU A 13 -11.83 9.43 10.09
N VAL A 14 -12.92 8.68 9.88
CA VAL A 14 -12.98 7.61 8.88
C VAL A 14 -12.72 8.20 7.49
N LYS A 15 -13.34 9.34 7.15
CA LYS A 15 -13.14 10.00 5.87
C LYS A 15 -11.67 10.37 5.65
N GLU A 16 -11.01 10.95 6.65
CA GLU A 16 -9.58 11.28 6.57
C GLU A 16 -8.71 10.03 6.42
N LEU A 17 -9.00 8.97 7.18
CA LEU A 17 -8.26 7.70 7.09
C LEU A 17 -8.37 7.06 5.71
N PHE A 18 -9.55 7.11 5.07
CA PHE A 18 -9.73 6.62 3.71
C PHE A 18 -8.99 7.46 2.66
N HIS A 19 -9.00 8.80 2.80
CA HIS A 19 -8.21 9.67 1.93
C HIS A 19 -6.71 9.40 2.07
N LYS A 20 -6.22 9.24 3.30
CA LYS A 20 -4.83 8.85 3.57
C LYS A 20 -4.51 7.48 2.96
N LEU A 21 -5.38 6.49 3.16
CA LEU A 21 -5.21 5.15 2.60
C LEU A 21 -5.12 5.17 1.07
N GLN A 22 -5.97 5.94 0.41
CA GLN A 22 -5.93 6.10 -1.05
C GLN A 22 -4.60 6.68 -1.51
N GLY A 23 -4.12 7.76 -0.88
CA GLY A 23 -2.82 8.36 -1.21
C GLY A 23 -1.64 7.41 -1.00
N LEU A 24 -1.67 6.61 0.08
CA LEU A 24 -0.65 5.60 0.35
C LEU A 24 -0.67 4.46 -0.67
N GLN A 25 -1.85 4.02 -1.11
CA GLN A 25 -2.00 2.98 -2.14
C GLN A 25 -1.53 3.47 -3.52
N ASP A 26 -1.77 4.73 -3.85
CA ASP A 26 -1.28 5.30 -5.11
C ASP A 26 0.24 5.48 -5.08
N THR A 27 0.79 5.90 -3.93
CA THR A 27 2.24 5.91 -3.69
C THR A 27 2.86 4.52 -3.79
N GLU A 28 2.19 3.48 -3.27
CA GLU A 28 2.64 2.09 -3.36
C GLU A 28 2.76 1.61 -4.81
N LYS A 29 1.78 1.95 -5.67
CA LYS A 29 1.82 1.62 -7.10
C LYS A 29 3.02 2.26 -7.78
N GLN A 30 3.29 3.53 -7.48
CA GLN A 30 4.44 4.25 -8.04
C GLN A 30 5.76 3.60 -7.62
N ILE A 31 5.97 3.36 -6.32
CA ILE A 31 7.19 2.74 -5.81
C ILE A 31 7.39 1.35 -6.41
N ASN A 32 6.32 0.57 -6.58
CA ASN A 32 6.40 -0.75 -7.20
C ASN A 32 6.84 -0.67 -8.67
N SER A 33 6.37 0.32 -9.43
CA SER A 33 6.84 0.57 -10.80
C SER A 33 8.34 0.86 -10.81
N GLU A 34 8.80 1.79 -9.96
CA GLU A 34 10.21 2.18 -9.87
C GLU A 34 11.12 1.00 -9.47
N ILE A 35 10.65 0.14 -8.54
CA ILE A 35 11.37 -1.09 -8.17
C ILE A 35 11.52 -2.04 -9.36
N VAL A 36 10.45 -2.23 -10.15
CA VAL A 36 10.49 -3.09 -11.33
C VAL A 36 11.46 -2.53 -12.38
N ASP A 37 11.43 -1.21 -12.60
CA ASP A 37 12.33 -0.54 -13.53
C ASP A 37 13.79 -0.68 -13.10
N ASN A 38 14.10 -0.45 -11.83
CA ASN A 38 15.44 -0.63 -11.27
C ASN A 38 15.93 -2.08 -11.41
N ILE A 39 15.06 -3.08 -11.18
CA ILE A 39 15.40 -4.49 -11.38
C ILE A 39 15.73 -4.78 -12.84
N ASN A 40 14.96 -4.22 -13.78
CA ASN A 40 15.21 -4.39 -15.20
C ASN A 40 16.51 -3.72 -15.65
N GLN A 41 16.82 -2.54 -15.11
CA GLN A 41 18.10 -1.85 -15.35
C GLN A 41 19.28 -2.68 -14.82
N ILE A 42 19.22 -3.19 -13.59
CA ILE A 42 20.27 -4.05 -13.03
C ILE A 42 20.51 -5.28 -13.91
N LYS A 43 19.46 -5.94 -14.39
CA LYS A 43 19.59 -7.07 -15.33
C LYS A 43 20.27 -6.64 -16.64
N SER A 44 19.93 -5.46 -17.15
CA SER A 44 20.55 -4.92 -18.37
C SER A 44 22.05 -4.63 -18.16
N HIS A 45 22.42 -4.01 -17.04
CA HIS A 45 23.83 -3.78 -16.70
C HIS A 45 24.59 -5.09 -16.53
N LEU A 46 23.99 -6.10 -15.92
CA LEU A 46 24.60 -7.43 -15.76
C LEU A 46 24.92 -8.08 -17.10
N ILE A 47 23.97 -8.08 -18.05
CA ILE A 47 24.18 -8.64 -19.39
C ILE A 47 25.32 -7.89 -20.11
N ARG A 48 25.31 -6.55 -20.06
CA ARG A 48 26.36 -5.72 -20.67
C ARG A 48 27.72 -5.91 -20.04
N ALA A 49 27.80 -6.09 -18.72
CA ALA A 49 29.03 -6.37 -18.02
C ALA A 49 29.61 -7.73 -18.44
N GLU A 50 28.76 -8.74 -18.60
CA GLU A 50 29.19 -10.07 -19.08
C GLU A 50 29.67 -10.00 -20.53
N ASP A 51 28.96 -9.31 -21.42
CA ASP A 51 29.39 -9.08 -22.81
C ASP A 51 30.73 -8.33 -22.87
N ALA A 52 30.87 -7.24 -22.09
CA ALA A 52 32.11 -6.48 -21.99
C ALA A 52 33.28 -7.33 -21.51
N ARG A 53 33.04 -8.30 -20.62
CA ARG A 53 34.10 -9.21 -20.15
C ARG A 53 34.74 -10.00 -21.30
N TYR A 54 33.98 -10.33 -22.35
CA TYR A 54 34.50 -11.06 -23.51
C TYR A 54 35.12 -10.14 -24.57
N TYR A 55 34.55 -8.95 -24.79
CA TYR A 55 34.90 -8.11 -25.94
C TYR A 55 35.65 -6.81 -25.59
N ASN A 56 35.40 -6.22 -24.41
CA ASN A 56 36.02 -4.96 -23.96
C ASN A 56 36.13 -4.89 -22.43
N GLY A 57 37.21 -5.43 -21.87
CA GLY A 57 37.39 -5.58 -20.42
C GLY A 57 37.36 -4.27 -19.62
N GLU A 58 37.68 -3.13 -20.23
CA GLU A 58 37.64 -1.82 -19.56
C GLU A 58 36.19 -1.39 -19.20
N ASP A 59 35.22 -1.74 -20.03
CA ASP A 59 33.80 -1.39 -19.83
C ASP A 59 33.13 -2.20 -18.70
N VAL A 60 33.74 -3.31 -18.26
CA VAL A 60 33.24 -4.15 -17.17
C VAL A 60 33.12 -3.35 -15.87
N ILE A 61 34.13 -2.55 -15.56
CA ILE A 61 34.16 -1.72 -14.34
C ILE A 61 33.03 -0.67 -14.41
N LYS A 62 32.82 -0.08 -15.58
CA LYS A 62 31.76 0.91 -15.80
C LYS A 62 30.38 0.31 -15.52
N TYR A 63 30.05 -0.84 -16.14
CA TYR A 63 28.74 -1.47 -15.94
C TYR A 63 28.54 -1.99 -14.51
N HIS A 64 29.60 -2.44 -13.83
CA HIS A 64 29.52 -2.76 -12.40
C HIS A 64 29.23 -1.54 -11.53
N ASN A 65 29.86 -0.39 -11.80
CA ASN A 65 29.60 0.84 -11.07
C ASN A 65 28.16 1.33 -11.29
N GLU A 66 27.67 1.30 -12.53
CA GLU A 66 26.27 1.63 -12.86
C GLU A 66 25.30 0.68 -12.13
N MET A 67 25.56 -0.63 -12.16
CA MET A 67 24.76 -1.63 -11.44
C MET A 67 24.75 -1.38 -9.93
N MET A 68 25.88 -1.00 -9.35
CA MET A 68 25.99 -0.71 -7.92
C MET A 68 25.18 0.53 -7.54
N ALA A 69 25.24 1.59 -8.34
CA ALA A 69 24.42 2.79 -8.15
C ALA A 69 22.91 2.46 -8.22
N THR A 70 22.46 1.74 -9.25
CA THR A 70 21.05 1.32 -9.36
C THR A 70 20.62 0.42 -8.20
N ASN A 71 21.52 -0.43 -7.70
CA ASN A 71 21.24 -1.28 -6.54
C ASN A 71 21.10 -0.48 -5.24
N GLU A 72 21.90 0.56 -5.03
CA GLU A 72 21.74 1.46 -3.88
C GLU A 72 20.38 2.17 -3.92
N ASP A 73 19.96 2.63 -5.10
CA ASP A 73 18.64 3.26 -5.27
C ASP A 73 17.49 2.27 -5.10
N LEU A 74 17.64 1.03 -5.58
CA LEU A 74 16.71 -0.06 -5.30
C LEU A 74 16.53 -0.27 -3.78
N VAL A 75 17.63 -0.35 -3.03
CA VAL A 75 17.59 -0.53 -1.57
C VAL A 75 16.88 0.64 -0.89
N LYS A 76 17.11 1.89 -1.33
CA LYS A 76 16.39 3.07 -0.82
C LYS A 76 14.89 2.95 -1.09
N ASN A 77 14.48 2.61 -2.31
CA ASN A 77 13.07 2.43 -2.67
C ASN A 77 12.40 1.31 -1.87
N TYR A 78 13.11 0.22 -1.59
CA TYR A 78 12.62 -0.85 -0.71
C TYR A 78 12.37 -0.37 0.73
N LYS A 79 13.23 0.50 1.29
CA LYS A 79 13.02 1.08 2.63
C LYS A 79 11.78 1.99 2.65
N ILE A 80 11.60 2.82 1.62
CA ILE A 80 10.42 3.68 1.49
C ILE A 80 9.15 2.83 1.35
N ARG A 81 9.20 1.76 0.52
CA ARG A 81 8.09 0.80 0.40
C ARG A 81 7.71 0.21 1.75
N LEU A 82 8.69 -0.24 2.53
CA LEU A 82 8.43 -0.82 3.85
C LEU A 82 7.74 0.17 4.79
N ALA A 83 8.19 1.42 4.82
CA ALA A 83 7.54 2.48 5.60
C ALA A 83 6.10 2.72 5.13
N ASN A 84 5.88 2.83 3.81
CA ASN A 84 4.55 3.01 3.24
C ASN A 84 3.60 1.85 3.55
N THR A 85 4.06 0.60 3.39
CA THR A 85 3.27 -0.59 3.75
C THR A 85 2.93 -0.61 5.24
N THR A 86 3.84 -0.15 6.11
CA THR A 86 3.58 -0.04 7.55
C THR A 86 2.46 0.96 7.84
N GLU A 87 2.49 2.14 7.20
CA GLU A 87 1.44 3.15 7.33
C GLU A 87 0.08 2.66 6.81
N ILE A 88 0.06 1.94 5.68
CA ILE A 88 -1.16 1.30 5.16
C ILE A 88 -1.75 0.33 6.19
N GLN A 89 -0.91 -0.51 6.79
CA GLN A 89 -1.36 -1.45 7.82
C GLN A 89 -1.91 -0.73 9.06
N LEU A 90 -1.31 0.38 9.48
CA LEU A 90 -1.80 1.17 10.61
C LEU A 90 -3.16 1.80 10.30
N ALA A 91 -3.33 2.40 9.13
CA ALA A 91 -4.60 2.98 8.68
C ALA A 91 -5.71 1.90 8.62
N LEU A 92 -5.43 0.74 8.03
CA LEU A 92 -6.37 -0.38 7.97
C LEU A 92 -6.74 -0.92 9.36
N ARG A 93 -5.78 -1.05 10.27
CA ARG A 93 -6.06 -1.46 11.65
C ARG A 93 -6.99 -0.47 12.35
N ARG A 94 -6.77 0.84 12.17
CA ARG A 94 -7.61 1.87 12.77
C ARG A 94 -9.05 1.80 12.23
N ILE A 95 -9.19 1.72 10.90
CA ILE A 95 -10.48 1.56 10.23
C ILE A 95 -11.21 0.30 10.73
N HIS A 96 -10.53 -0.85 10.81
CA HIS A 96 -11.11 -2.08 11.34
C HIS A 96 -11.54 -1.96 12.81
N GLY A 97 -10.76 -1.24 13.63
CA GLY A 97 -11.11 -0.98 15.03
C GLY A 97 -12.39 -0.14 15.18
N ILE A 98 -12.52 0.92 14.38
CA ILE A 98 -13.73 1.75 14.35
C ILE A 98 -14.95 0.90 13.94
N LEU A 99 -14.81 0.09 12.89
CA LEU A 99 -15.88 -0.80 12.46
C LEU A 99 -16.27 -1.79 13.55
N TYR A 100 -15.28 -2.42 14.20
CA TYR A 100 -15.55 -3.40 15.24
C TYR A 100 -16.36 -2.76 16.37
N ASN A 101 -16.00 -1.55 16.78
CA ASN A 101 -16.77 -0.78 17.76
C ASN A 101 -18.19 -0.46 17.27
N ALA A 102 -18.34 -0.05 16.01
CA ALA A 102 -19.64 0.20 15.41
C ALA A 102 -20.52 -1.07 15.35
N SER A 103 -19.91 -2.24 15.09
CA SER A 103 -20.62 -3.54 15.07
C SER A 103 -21.17 -3.92 16.45
N ARG A 104 -20.49 -3.53 17.53
CA ARG A 104 -20.92 -3.78 18.92
C ARG A 104 -22.16 -2.97 19.32
N LEU A 105 -22.55 -1.95 18.55
CA LEU A 105 -23.81 -1.24 18.72
C LEU A 105 -25.02 -2.08 18.30
N ARG A 106 -24.79 -3.13 17.51
CA ARG A 106 -25.83 -4.05 17.02
C ARG A 106 -25.64 -5.42 17.68
N ALA A 107 -26.73 -6.20 17.78
CA ALA A 107 -26.73 -7.51 18.41
C ALA A 107 -27.04 -8.64 17.41
N GLY A 108 -26.36 -9.77 17.56
CA GLY A 108 -26.63 -11.00 16.81
C GLY A 108 -26.33 -10.88 15.30
N THR A 109 -27.25 -11.37 14.47
CA THR A 109 -27.11 -11.44 13.01
C THR A 109 -26.86 -10.08 12.36
N PHE A 110 -27.38 -9.00 12.93
CA PHE A 110 -27.20 -7.62 12.42
C PHE A 110 -25.75 -7.12 12.55
N ALA A 111 -25.03 -7.52 13.60
CA ALA A 111 -23.60 -7.20 13.75
C ALA A 111 -22.75 -7.92 12.71
N SER A 112 -23.03 -9.21 12.48
CA SER A 112 -22.34 -10.01 11.45
C SER A 112 -22.61 -9.46 10.03
N ALA A 113 -23.87 -9.12 9.73
CA ALA A 113 -24.24 -8.53 8.44
C ALA A 113 -23.54 -7.18 8.18
N MET A 114 -23.37 -6.35 9.22
CA MET A 114 -22.64 -5.09 9.13
C MET A 114 -21.18 -5.28 8.73
N ILE A 115 -20.50 -6.23 9.40
CA ILE A 115 -19.09 -6.54 9.11
C ILE A 115 -18.93 -7.03 7.67
N ASN A 116 -19.84 -7.87 7.18
CA ASN A 116 -19.81 -8.37 5.82
C ASN A 116 -20.01 -7.26 4.78
N ARG A 117 -21.03 -6.41 4.96
CA ARG A 117 -21.28 -5.25 4.08
C ARG A 117 -20.08 -4.30 4.05
N PHE A 118 -19.43 -4.10 5.19
CA PHE A 118 -18.24 -3.26 5.25
C PHE A 118 -17.05 -3.89 4.52
N LYS A 119 -16.83 -5.20 4.66
CA LYS A 119 -15.78 -5.90 3.89
C LYS A 119 -16.01 -5.77 2.38
N GLU A 120 -17.27 -5.80 1.93
CA GLU A 120 -17.64 -5.55 0.53
C GLU A 120 -17.40 -4.09 0.12
N ALA A 121 -17.77 -3.14 0.98
CA ALA A 121 -17.53 -1.71 0.75
C ALA A 121 -16.02 -1.36 0.69
N LEU A 122 -15.19 -2.02 1.50
CA LEU A 122 -13.72 -1.93 1.42
C LEU A 122 -13.17 -2.45 0.10
N LYS A 123 -13.64 -3.62 -0.36
CA LYS A 123 -13.20 -4.21 -1.64
C LYS A 123 -13.53 -3.31 -2.83
N THR A 124 -14.63 -2.57 -2.76
CA THR A 124 -15.08 -1.64 -3.79
C THR A 124 -14.58 -0.21 -3.58
N ASN A 125 -13.79 0.02 -2.52
CA ASN A 125 -13.27 1.32 -2.10
C ASN A 125 -14.35 2.41 -1.99
N ASN A 126 -15.58 2.01 -1.63
CA ASN A 126 -16.73 2.90 -1.59
C ASN A 126 -16.87 3.55 -0.20
N ILE A 127 -16.27 4.73 -0.05
CA ILE A 127 -16.26 5.49 1.21
C ILE A 127 -17.69 5.85 1.64
N GLU A 128 -18.56 6.23 0.71
CA GLU A 128 -19.96 6.58 1.04
C GLU A 128 -20.74 5.38 1.59
N ALA A 129 -20.52 4.19 1.03
CA ALA A 129 -21.12 2.97 1.54
C ALA A 129 -20.63 2.66 2.96
N VAL A 130 -19.33 2.85 3.25
CA VAL A 130 -18.77 2.68 4.60
C VAL A 130 -19.40 3.64 5.60
N LEU A 131 -19.50 4.92 5.23
CA LEU A 131 -20.07 5.96 6.07
C LEU A 131 -21.56 5.74 6.35
N LYS A 132 -22.29 5.15 5.41
CA LYS A 132 -23.71 4.78 5.57
C LYS A 132 -23.92 3.52 6.42
N ILE A 133 -22.89 2.68 6.57
CA ILE A 133 -22.94 1.44 7.35
C ILE A 133 -22.76 1.70 8.84
N ILE A 134 -21.83 2.61 9.18
CA ILE A 134 -21.46 3.05 10.54
C ILE A 134 -22.57 3.93 11.13
#